data_AF-A0A1X7U0Q5-F1
#
_entry.id   AF-A0A1X7U0Q5-F1
#
_cell.length_a   1.000
_cell.length_b   1.000
_cell.length_c   1.000
_cell.angle_alpha   90.00
_cell.angle_beta   90.00
_cell.angle_gamma   90.00
#
_symmetry.space_group_name_H-M   'P 1'
#
loop_
_entity.id
_entity.type
_entity.pdbx_description
1 polymer ?
#
loop_
_entity_poly.entity_id
_entity_poly.type
_entity_poly.pdbx_seq_one_letter_code
_entity_poly.pdbx_strand_id
1 'polypeptide(L)'
;LVLRYINIGTLNDNTSLKQLSLRTVMLLALTCRSHSADLSNLSLKGYRNTSEGAVFVPTSLAKQSRPGKTFKEFFFAKFNGDEALCPVKSLSLYIERTRELRGDAKQLFISFIKPHQPVTSSTIARWLKQNHGAGGNRHQCV
;
A
#
# COMPACT_ATOMS: atom_id res chain seq x y z
N LEU A 1 -2.74 8.56 -20.58
CA LEU A 1 -1.46 7.91 -20.92
C LEU A 1 -0.84 7.04 -19.80
N VAL A 2 -1.48 6.81 -18.64
CA VAL A 2 -0.84 6.10 -17.50
C VAL A 2 -1.31 4.65 -17.25
N LEU A 3 -2.30 4.16 -18.00
CA LEU A 3 -2.96 2.87 -17.71
C LEU A 3 -2.41 1.67 -18.50
N ARG A 4 -1.48 1.86 -19.45
CA ARG A 4 -1.07 0.80 -20.40
C ARG A 4 0.09 -0.10 -19.94
N TYR A 5 0.67 0.13 -18.76
CA TYR A 5 1.95 -0.48 -18.39
C TYR A 5 1.99 -1.14 -17.01
N ILE A 6 0.83 -1.35 -16.38
CA ILE A 6 0.81 -1.94 -15.05
C ILE A 6 0.65 -3.45 -15.20
N ASN A 7 1.77 -4.16 -15.12
CA ASN A 7 1.77 -5.60 -14.90
C ASN A 7 1.29 -5.88 -13.46
N ILE A 8 -0.01 -5.74 -13.25
CA ILE A 8 -0.69 -6.18 -12.04
C ILE A 8 -0.82 -7.69 -12.20
N GLY A 9 0.24 -8.43 -11.85
CA GLY A 9 0.25 -9.89 -11.96
C GLY A 9 -0.98 -10.54 -11.30
N THR A 10 -1.33 -11.78 -11.62
CA THR A 10 -2.52 -12.43 -11.05
C THR A 10 -2.41 -12.58 -9.51
N LEU A 11 -3.54 -12.43 -8.80
CA LEU A 11 -3.63 -12.78 -7.36
C LEU A 11 -3.62 -14.31 -7.26
N ASN A 12 -2.44 -14.91 -7.22
CA ASN A 12 -2.29 -16.35 -6.97
C ASN A 12 -1.84 -16.56 -5.52
N ASP A 13 -2.26 -17.65 -4.87
CA ASP A 13 -1.88 -17.95 -3.47
C ASP A 13 -0.37 -18.12 -3.28
N ASN A 14 0.37 -18.41 -4.36
CA ASN A 14 1.84 -18.46 -4.40
C ASN A 14 2.53 -17.09 -4.49
N THR A 15 1.80 -15.99 -4.35
CA THR A 15 2.37 -14.64 -4.42
C THR A 15 3.31 -14.40 -3.22
N SER A 16 4.58 -14.10 -3.51
CA SER A 16 5.57 -13.77 -2.48
C SER A 16 5.15 -12.50 -1.72
N LEU A 17 5.56 -12.40 -0.45
CA LEU A 17 5.28 -11.20 0.38
C LEU A 17 5.75 -9.91 -0.32
N LYS A 18 6.87 -9.97 -1.05
CA LYS A 18 7.38 -8.88 -1.87
C LYS A 18 6.37 -8.47 -2.94
N GLN A 19 5.92 -9.40 -3.78
CA GLN A 19 4.96 -9.11 -4.85
C GLN A 19 3.64 -8.57 -4.30
N LEU A 20 3.14 -9.15 -3.21
CA LEU A 20 1.93 -8.68 -2.54
C LEU A 20 2.10 -7.23 -2.04
N SER A 21 3.21 -6.94 -1.37
CA SER A 21 3.52 -5.59 -0.86
C SER A 21 3.58 -4.54 -1.99
N LEU A 22 4.29 -4.85 -3.07
CA LEU A 22 4.43 -3.96 -4.23
C LEU A 22 3.07 -3.70 -4.89
N ARG A 23 2.25 -4.74 -5.07
CA ARG A 23 0.91 -4.64 -5.64
C ARG A 23 0.00 -3.77 -4.78
N THR A 24 -0.07 -4.03 -3.49
CA THR A 24 -0.94 -3.27 -2.57
C THR A 24 -0.55 -1.79 -2.59
N VAL A 25 0.75 -1.47 -2.46
CA VAL A 25 1.23 -0.07 -2.54
C VAL A 25 0.80 0.60 -3.84
N MET A 26 0.91 -0.10 -4.96
CA MET A 26 0.56 0.45 -6.27
C MET A 26 -0.95 0.69 -6.42
N LEU A 27 -1.78 -0.28 -6.04
CA LEU A 27 -3.23 -0.13 -6.10
C LEU A 27 -3.72 1.01 -5.21
N LEU A 28 -3.16 1.16 -4.01
CA LEU A 28 -3.48 2.30 -3.14
C LEU A 28 -3.03 3.64 -3.74
N ALA A 29 -1.82 3.69 -4.33
CA ALA A 29 -1.31 4.90 -4.97
C ALA A 29 -2.12 5.32 -6.22
N LEU A 30 -2.71 4.36 -6.93
CA LEU A 30 -3.55 4.60 -8.10
C LEU A 30 -4.95 5.07 -7.74
N THR A 31 -5.53 4.50 -6.67
CA THR A 31 -6.92 4.75 -6.28
C THR A 31 -7.11 6.03 -5.49
N CYS A 32 -6.16 6.37 -4.62
CA CYS A 32 -6.13 7.66 -3.95
C CYS A 32 -4.81 8.31 -4.38
N ARG A 33 -4.82 9.54 -4.90
CA ARG A 33 -3.64 10.31 -5.34
C ARG A 33 -2.70 10.59 -4.15
N SER A 34 -2.12 9.52 -3.63
CA SER A 34 -1.42 9.43 -2.37
C SER A 34 0.04 9.32 -2.72
N HIS A 35 0.84 10.26 -2.24
CA HIS A 35 2.27 10.19 -2.45
C HIS A 35 2.87 9.18 -1.46
N SER A 36 4.11 8.78 -1.70
CA SER A 36 4.78 7.76 -0.87
C SER A 36 4.84 8.12 0.63
N ALA A 37 4.81 9.41 0.97
CA ALA A 37 4.72 9.89 2.34
C ALA A 37 3.39 9.53 3.01
N ASP A 38 2.26 9.74 2.33
CA ASP A 38 0.93 9.41 2.84
C ASP A 38 0.81 7.92 3.12
N LEU A 39 1.23 7.09 2.16
CA LEU A 39 1.19 5.63 2.27
C LEU A 39 2.06 5.10 3.41
N SER A 40 3.23 5.71 3.66
CA SER A 40 4.10 5.32 4.78
C SER A 40 3.53 5.68 6.16
N ASN A 41 2.61 6.66 6.21
CA ASN A 41 1.97 7.12 7.44
C ASN A 41 0.64 6.41 7.74
N LEU A 42 0.13 5.58 6.83
CA LEU A 42 -1.07 4.77 7.08
C LEU A 42 -0.84 3.84 8.27
N SER A 43 -1.82 3.77 9.17
CA SER A 43 -1.76 2.96 10.38
C SER A 43 -2.96 2.03 10.50
N LEU A 44 -2.71 0.80 10.95
CA LEU A 44 -3.76 -0.18 11.23
C LEU A 44 -4.63 0.19 12.43
N LYS A 45 -4.20 1.11 13.30
CA LYS A 45 -4.99 1.53 14.48
C LYS A 45 -6.30 2.22 14.11
N GLY A 46 -6.33 2.93 12.99
CA GLY A 46 -7.52 3.62 12.47
C GLY A 46 -8.07 2.97 11.21
N TYR A 47 -7.66 1.73 10.92
CA TYR A 47 -8.15 1.00 9.75
C TYR A 47 -9.57 0.50 9.99
N ARG A 48 -10.45 0.75 9.02
CA ARG A 48 -11.81 0.22 8.96
C ARG A 48 -12.06 -0.34 7.57
N ASN A 49 -12.59 -1.56 7.52
CA ASN A 49 -13.08 -2.14 6.27
C ASN A 49 -14.59 -1.95 6.20
N THR A 50 -15.09 -1.43 5.08
CA THR A 50 -16.51 -1.12 4.83
C THR A 50 -16.98 -1.84 3.57
N SER A 51 -18.29 -1.88 3.31
CA SER A 51 -18.83 -2.44 2.06
C SER A 51 -18.32 -1.68 0.83
N GLU A 52 -18.10 -0.38 0.97
CA GLU A 52 -17.72 0.55 -0.09
C GLU A 52 -16.21 0.62 -0.30
N GLY A 53 -15.40 0.27 0.71
CA GLY A 53 -13.96 0.49 0.65
C GLY A 53 -13.19 0.26 1.95
N ALA A 54 -11.90 0.61 1.91
CA ALA A 54 -11.03 0.66 3.08
C ALA A 54 -10.81 2.12 3.52
N VAL A 55 -11.02 2.40 4.80
CA VAL A 55 -10.82 3.72 5.42
C VAL A 55 -9.65 3.65 6.39
N PHE A 56 -8.77 4.66 6.35
CA PHE A 56 -7.73 4.87 7.33
C PHE A 56 -7.89 6.25 7.98
N VAL A 57 -8.14 6.23 9.28
CA VAL A 57 -8.22 7.44 10.11
C VAL A 57 -6.88 7.65 10.83
N PRO A 58 -6.23 8.80 10.66
CA PRO A 58 -5.02 9.13 11.42
C PRO A 58 -5.30 9.11 12.93
N THR A 59 -4.64 8.22 13.68
CA THR A 59 -4.86 8.07 15.13
C THR A 59 -4.06 9.04 16.00
N SER A 60 -3.12 9.81 15.44
CA SER A 60 -2.43 10.85 16.20
C SER A 60 -3.24 12.15 16.14
N LEU A 61 -3.79 12.54 17.29
CA LEU A 61 -3.75 13.92 17.74
C LEU A 61 -2.31 14.40 17.54
N ALA A 62 -2.00 15.01 16.41
CA ALA A 62 -0.80 15.79 16.31
C ALA A 62 -0.90 16.81 17.46
N LYS A 63 0.12 16.88 18.34
CA LYS A 63 0.26 17.92 19.37
C LYS A 63 0.28 19.36 18.79
N GLN A 64 0.00 19.51 17.50
CA GLN A 64 -0.13 20.75 16.74
C GLN A 64 -1.50 20.89 16.07
N SER A 65 -2.53 20.13 16.48
CA SER A 65 -3.89 20.38 16.02
C SER A 65 -4.33 21.75 16.52
N ARG A 66 -4.28 22.74 15.63
CA ARG A 66 -5.02 23.98 15.80
C ARG A 66 -6.51 23.60 15.87
N PRO A 67 -7.30 24.19 16.78
CA PRO A 67 -8.75 23.97 16.80
C PRO A 67 -9.32 24.18 15.39
N GLY A 68 -10.00 23.17 14.83
CA GLY A 68 -10.70 23.28 13.54
C GLY A 68 -10.05 22.63 12.32
N LYS A 69 -8.90 21.94 12.41
CA LYS A 69 -8.35 21.18 11.26
C LYS A 69 -8.97 19.78 11.18
N THR A 70 -9.83 19.55 10.20
CA THR A 70 -10.35 18.22 9.84
C THR A 70 -9.20 17.29 9.48
N PHE A 71 -9.09 16.16 10.19
CA PHE A 71 -8.16 15.10 9.82
C PHE A 71 -8.58 14.58 8.45
N LYS A 72 -7.66 14.57 7.48
CA LYS A 72 -7.93 14.00 6.16
C LYS A 72 -7.91 12.48 6.30
N GLU A 73 -9.08 11.87 6.20
CA GLU A 73 -9.22 10.42 6.09
C GLU A 73 -8.71 9.95 4.73
N PHE A 74 -8.11 8.77 4.70
CA PHE A 74 -7.76 8.09 3.45
C PHE A 74 -8.81 7.04 3.15
N PHE A 75 -9.54 7.24 2.05
CA PHE A 75 -10.52 6.29 1.54
C PHE A 75 -10.01 5.63 0.26
N PHE A 76 -10.07 4.30 0.24
CA PHE A 76 -9.74 3.47 -0.90
C PHE A 76 -10.99 2.69 -1.32
N ALA A 77 -11.59 3.11 -2.42
CA ALA A 77 -12.81 2.51 -2.92
C ALA A 77 -12.59 1.02 -3.29
N LYS A 78 -13.56 0.18 -2.92
CA LYS A 78 -13.64 -1.19 -3.37
C LYS A 78 -13.90 -1.18 -4.88
N PHE A 79 -13.10 -1.95 -5.61
CA PHE A 79 -13.34 -2.16 -7.04
C PHE A 79 -14.14 -3.45 -7.21
N ASN A 80 -15.32 -3.33 -7.81
CA ASN A 80 -16.25 -4.44 -8.06
C ASN A 80 -16.05 -5.10 -9.44
N GLY A 81 -15.08 -4.63 -10.22
CA GLY A 81 -14.71 -5.25 -11.49
C GLY A 81 -13.81 -6.47 -11.26
N ASP A 82 -12.68 -6.52 -11.97
CA ASP A 82 -11.66 -7.56 -11.76
C ASP A 82 -11.16 -7.55 -10.30
N GLU A 83 -11.42 -8.64 -9.58
CA GLU A 83 -11.00 -8.83 -8.19
C GLU A 83 -9.47 -8.73 -8.03
N ALA A 84 -8.70 -9.07 -9.07
CA ALA A 84 -7.25 -8.89 -9.08
C ALA A 84 -6.85 -7.42 -8.97
N LEU A 85 -7.69 -6.50 -9.47
CA LEU A 85 -7.45 -5.06 -9.44
C LEU A 85 -8.02 -4.40 -8.19
N CYS A 86 -8.68 -5.17 -7.31
CA CYS A 86 -9.34 -4.60 -6.15
C CYS A 86 -8.32 -4.19 -5.05
N PRO A 87 -8.19 -2.88 -4.73
CA PRO A 87 -7.26 -2.41 -3.71
C PRO A 87 -7.60 -2.98 -2.34
N VAL A 88 -8.90 -3.07 -2.00
CA VAL A 88 -9.40 -3.58 -0.72
C VAL A 88 -9.11 -5.07 -0.55
N LYS A 89 -9.27 -5.86 -1.62
CA LYS A 89 -8.97 -7.30 -1.61
C LYS A 89 -7.47 -7.52 -1.41
N SER A 90 -6.63 -6.82 -2.18
CA SER A 90 -5.18 -6.91 -2.03
C SER A 90 -4.70 -6.45 -0.65
N LEU A 91 -5.30 -5.37 -0.13
CA LEU A 91 -5.00 -4.85 1.20
C LEU A 91 -5.34 -5.86 2.29
N SER A 92 -6.53 -6.48 2.22
CA SER A 92 -6.98 -7.48 3.21
C SER A 92 -6.03 -8.67 3.25
N LEU A 93 -5.68 -9.23 2.08
CA LEU A 93 -4.73 -10.33 1.96
C LEU A 93 -3.34 -9.95 2.49
N TYR A 94 -2.88 -8.73 2.22
CA TYR A 94 -1.61 -8.23 2.74
C TYR A 94 -1.62 -8.14 4.26
N ILE A 95 -2.66 -7.57 4.86
CA ILE A 95 -2.80 -7.45 6.32
C ILE A 95 -2.78 -8.84 6.97
N GLU A 96 -3.53 -9.79 6.42
CA GLU A 96 -3.56 -11.16 6.91
C GLU A 96 -2.18 -11.83 6.86
N ARG A 97 -1.51 -11.79 5.71
CA ARG A 97 -0.20 -12.45 5.50
C ARG A 97 0.96 -11.86 6.30
N THR A 98 0.77 -10.65 6.80
CA THR A 98 1.77 -9.92 7.60
C THR A 98 1.42 -9.86 9.08
N ARG A 99 0.23 -10.34 9.48
CA ARG A 99 -0.26 -10.29 10.86
C ARG A 99 0.77 -10.78 11.87
N GLU A 100 1.40 -11.91 11.57
CA GLU A 100 2.38 -12.57 12.46
C GLU A 100 3.80 -12.01 12.33
N LEU A 101 4.09 -11.26 11.26
CA LEU A 101 5.42 -10.70 10.99
C LEU A 101 5.64 -9.31 11.62
N ARG A 102 4.55 -8.60 11.95
CA ARG A 102 4.58 -7.18 12.34
C ARG A 102 5.04 -6.93 13.76
N GLY A 103 4.86 -7.89 14.68
CA GLY A 103 5.03 -7.63 16.11
C GLY A 103 4.20 -6.42 16.56
N ASP A 104 4.85 -5.42 17.18
CA ASP A 104 4.20 -4.19 17.66
C ASP A 104 4.05 -3.07 16.61
N ALA A 105 4.41 -3.33 15.35
CA ALA A 105 4.35 -2.34 14.28
C ALA A 105 2.91 -1.88 13.99
N LYS A 106 2.65 -0.58 14.16
CA LYS A 106 1.34 0.05 13.92
C LYS A 106 1.14 0.51 12.47
N GLN A 107 2.20 0.60 11.69
CA GLN A 107 2.16 1.07 10.31
C GLN A 107 1.59 0.00 9.38
N LEU A 108 0.88 0.44 8.34
CA LEU A 108 0.27 -0.46 7.37
C LEU A 108 1.34 -1.25 6.61
N PHE A 109 2.43 -0.63 6.18
CA PHE A 109 3.47 -1.31 5.41
C PHE A 109 4.68 -1.67 6.28
N ILE A 110 5.10 -2.93 6.18
CA ILE A 110 6.35 -3.45 6.75
C ILE A 110 7.24 -4.01 5.66
N SER A 111 8.55 -4.00 5.91
CA SER A 111 9.58 -4.54 5.03
C SER A 111 9.34 -6.04 4.82
N PHE A 112 9.42 -6.50 3.57
CA PHE A 112 9.44 -7.93 3.26
C PHE A 112 10.80 -8.59 3.55
N ILE A 113 11.84 -7.80 3.84
CA ILE A 113 13.18 -8.28 4.25
C ILE A 113 13.24 -8.27 5.77
N LYS A 114 13.80 -9.32 6.38
CA LYS A 114 14.07 -9.37 7.83
C LYS A 114 15.17 -8.35 8.22
N PRO A 115 15.06 -7.68 9.38
CA PRO A 115 13.91 -7.68 10.28
C PRO A 115 12.73 -6.91 9.66
N HIS A 116 11.50 -7.43 9.82
CA HIS A 116 10.25 -6.94 9.20
C HIS A 116 9.78 -5.57 9.76
N GLN A 117 10.65 -4.58 9.67
CA GLN A 117 10.46 -3.25 10.23
C GLN A 117 9.48 -2.42 9.41
N PRO A 118 8.83 -1.42 10.01
CA PRO A 118 8.00 -0.49 9.26
C PRO A 118 8.78 0.21 8.15
N VAL A 119 8.12 0.41 7.01
CA VAL A 119 8.78 1.05 5.85
C VAL A 119 8.63 2.57 5.88
N THR A 120 9.65 3.24 5.35
CA THR A 120 9.67 4.69 5.16
C THR A 120 9.04 5.12 3.84
N SER A 121 8.76 6.42 3.71
CA SER A 121 8.31 7.04 2.46
C SER A 121 9.30 6.80 1.30
N SER A 122 10.60 6.78 1.56
CA SER A 122 11.63 6.48 0.55
C SER A 122 11.55 5.04 0.04
N THR A 123 11.25 4.09 0.94
CA THR A 123 11.06 2.68 0.59
C THR A 123 9.81 2.50 -0.28
N ILE A 124 8.70 3.12 0.11
CA ILE A 124 7.46 3.12 -0.68
C ILE A 124 7.70 3.72 -2.07
N ALA A 125 8.43 4.84 -2.16
CA ALA A 125 8.76 5.45 -3.46
C ALA A 125 9.60 4.51 -4.34
N ARG A 126 10.56 3.78 -3.75
CA ARG A 126 11.35 2.77 -4.47
C ARG A 126 10.48 1.60 -4.95
N TRP A 127 9.52 1.16 -4.13
CA TRP A 127 8.58 0.09 -4.49
C TRP A 127 7.67 0.49 -5.65
N LEU A 128 7.14 1.72 -5.62
CA LEU A 128 6.38 2.28 -6.74
C LEU A 128 7.23 2.28 -8.02
N LYS A 129 8.46 2.81 -7.97
CA LYS A 129 9.41 2.80 -9.10
C LYS A 129 9.73 1.40 -9.61
N GLN A 130 9.90 0.42 -8.73
CA GLN A 130 10.26 -0.95 -9.10
C GLN A 130 9.15 -1.65 -9.90
N ASN A 131 7.88 -1.39 -9.58
CA ASN A 131 6.76 -1.90 -10.39
C ASN A 131 6.72 -1.32 -11.81
N HIS A 132 7.28 -0.12 -12.04
CA HIS A 132 7.37 0.47 -13.37
C HIS A 132 8.50 -0.12 -14.25
N GLY A 133 9.35 -1.03 -13.71
CA GLY A 133 10.59 -1.46 -14.37
C GLY A 133 10.73 -2.95 -14.69
N ALA A 134 9.78 -3.81 -14.31
CA ALA A 134 9.92 -5.26 -14.52
C ALA A 134 9.49 -5.75 -15.93
N GLY A 135 9.67 -4.90 -16.94
CA GLY A 135 9.50 -5.20 -18.36
C GLY A 135 10.60 -4.58 -19.24
N GLY A 136 11.76 -4.24 -18.66
CA GLY A 136 12.92 -3.75 -19.38
C GLY A 136 14.07 -4.74 -19.29
N ASN A 137 14.41 -5.37 -20.41
CA ASN A 137 15.66 -6.10 -20.59
C ASN A 137 16.82 -5.30 -19.99
N ARG A 138 17.61 -5.96 -19.13
CA ARG A 138 18.96 -5.52 -18.80
C ARG A 138 19.86 -5.72 -20.01
N HIS A 139 19.82 -4.79 -20.95
CA HIS A 139 20.90 -4.54 -21.89
C HIS A 139 20.98 -3.05 -22.17
N GLN A 140 21.71 -2.33 -21.31
CA GLN A 140 22.57 -1.24 -21.75
C GLN A 140 23.59 -0.98 -20.63
N CYS A 141 24.69 -1.72 -20.66
CA CYS A 141 25.98 -1.12 -20.35
C CYS A 141 26.59 -0.81 -21.71
N VAL A 142 26.71 0.48 -21.99
CA VAL A 142 27.73 1.01 -22.91
C VAL A 142 29.09 0.83 -22.25
#